data_AF-A0A950LCP4-F1
#
_entry.id   AF-A0A950LCP4-F1
#
_cell.length_a   1.000
_cell.length_b   1.000
_cell.length_c   1.000
_cell.angle_alpha   90.00
_cell.angle_beta   90.00
_cell.angle_gamma   90.00
#
_symmetry.space_group_name_H-M   'P 1'
#
loop_
_entity.id
_entity.type
_entity.pdbx_description
1 polymer ?
#
loop_
_entity_poly.entity_id
_entity_poly.type
_entity_poly.pdbx_seq_one_letter_code
_entity_poly.pdbx_strand_id
1 'polypeptide(L)'
;MGLQNIEIAQAARMQPIGRVARERLGIPEESLEPYGRFKAKVSLDYIRQLDDRPDGKLLLVTAISPTPAGEGKTTMTVGLGDALNLLGRKTVVCLREPALGPVFGMKGGAAGGGYAQVVPMEDINLHFTGDFSAIALANNLLAALVDNHIHHGNKLGFDVRRIAVRRVLDVNDRALRETMAGLGGAANGYPRQDGFDIVVASEVMAIFCLATSLA
;
A
#
# COMPACT_ATOMS: atom_id res chain seq x y z
N MET A 1 -18.15 19.53 -21.18
CA MET A 1 -17.48 18.29 -20.74
C MET A 1 -16.75 18.61 -19.45
N GLY A 2 -17.03 17.90 -18.36
CA GLY A 2 -16.27 18.09 -17.11
C GLY A 2 -14.82 17.65 -17.30
N LEU A 3 -13.88 18.32 -16.65
CA LEU A 3 -12.47 17.93 -16.64
C LEU A 3 -12.32 16.51 -16.07
N GLN A 4 -11.46 15.70 -16.67
CA GLN A 4 -11.12 14.37 -16.15
C GLN A 4 -10.32 14.51 -14.85
N ASN A 5 -10.40 13.50 -13.97
CA ASN A 5 -9.70 13.52 -12.68
C ASN A 5 -8.19 13.78 -12.83
N ILE A 6 -7.57 13.20 -13.85
CA ILE A 6 -6.13 13.36 -14.12
C ILE A 6 -5.78 14.79 -14.54
N GLU A 7 -6.63 15.45 -15.32
CA GLU A 7 -6.41 16.83 -15.76
C GLU A 7 -6.45 17.79 -14.57
N ILE A 8 -7.37 17.55 -13.63
CA ILE A 8 -7.45 18.31 -12.37
C ILE A 8 -6.19 18.08 -11.54
N ALA A 9 -5.74 16.82 -11.41
CA ALA A 9 -4.53 16.48 -10.66
C ALA A 9 -3.27 17.13 -11.25
N GLN A 10 -3.11 17.11 -12.58
CA GLN A 10 -1.96 17.69 -13.27
C GLN A 10 -1.94 19.23 -13.21
N ALA A 11 -3.12 19.86 -13.17
CA ALA A 11 -3.23 21.32 -13.01
C ALA A 11 -3.00 21.79 -11.56
N ALA A 12 -2.94 20.88 -10.58
CA ALA A 12 -2.81 21.24 -9.17
C ALA A 12 -1.46 21.88 -8.85
N ARG A 13 -1.50 23.02 -8.15
CA ARG A 13 -0.28 23.69 -7.64
C ARG A 13 0.18 23.01 -6.35
N MET A 14 0.91 21.91 -6.49
CA MET A 14 1.44 21.17 -5.35
C MET A 14 2.47 21.99 -4.55
N GLN A 15 2.38 21.88 -3.22
CA GLN A 15 3.36 22.45 -2.31
C GLN A 15 4.45 21.42 -1.99
N PRO A 16 5.73 21.82 -1.83
CA PRO A 16 6.78 20.91 -1.40
C PRO A 16 6.41 20.20 -0.10
N ILE A 17 6.65 18.89 -0.01
CA ILE A 17 6.17 18.08 1.12
C ILE A 17 6.74 18.55 2.46
N GLY A 18 8.00 18.95 2.51
CA GLY A 18 8.63 19.50 3.72
C GLY A 18 7.93 20.79 4.21
N ARG A 19 7.43 21.62 3.29
CA ARG A 19 6.64 22.81 3.63
C ARG A 19 5.30 22.41 4.26
N VAL A 20 4.58 21.47 3.63
CA VAL A 20 3.30 20.97 4.14
C VAL A 20 3.49 20.37 5.54
N ALA A 21 4.47 19.49 5.70
CA ALA A 21 4.78 18.82 6.97
C ALA A 21 5.11 19.81 8.09
N ARG A 22 5.95 20.82 7.82
CA ARG A 22 6.33 21.85 8.78
C ARG A 22 5.17 22.80 9.12
N GLU A 23 4.53 23.40 8.11
CA GLU A 23 3.50 24.43 8.32
C GLU A 23 2.18 23.86 8.83
N ARG A 24 1.79 22.65 8.39
CA ARG A 24 0.49 22.06 8.74
C ARG A 24 0.56 21.12 9.91
N LEU A 25 1.66 20.39 10.08
CA LEU A 25 1.75 19.34 11.11
C LEU A 25 2.80 19.65 12.19
N GLY A 26 3.78 20.50 11.90
CA GLY A 26 4.90 20.79 12.79
C GLY A 26 5.95 19.69 12.80
N ILE A 27 6.02 18.88 11.73
CA ILE A 27 7.03 17.83 11.59
C ILE A 27 8.31 18.48 11.08
N PRO A 28 9.44 18.29 11.76
CA PRO A 28 10.70 18.90 11.36
C PRO A 28 11.34 18.14 10.18
N GLU A 29 12.21 18.80 9.43
CA GLU A 29 12.72 18.30 8.15
C GLU A 29 13.61 17.06 8.33
N GLU A 30 14.38 17.00 9.43
CA GLU A 30 15.21 15.87 9.82
C GLU A 30 14.41 14.58 10.13
N SER A 31 13.10 14.70 10.36
CA SER A 31 12.20 13.56 10.60
C SER A 31 11.49 13.09 9.32
N LEU A 32 11.86 13.66 8.17
CA LEU A 32 11.30 13.31 6.87
C LEU A 32 12.37 12.67 5.98
N GLU A 33 11.98 11.59 5.31
CA GLU A 33 12.76 10.96 4.25
C GLU A 33 12.10 11.27 2.90
N PRO A 34 12.62 12.23 2.10
CA PRO A 34 11.95 12.68 0.88
C PRO A 34 12.01 11.65 -0.26
N TYR A 35 10.87 11.45 -0.94
CA TYR A 35 10.73 10.69 -2.20
C TYR A 35 10.38 11.67 -3.32
N GLY A 36 11.42 12.40 -3.77
CA GLY A 36 11.26 13.57 -4.62
C GLY A 36 10.68 14.76 -3.85
N ARG A 37 10.06 15.71 -4.56
CA ARG A 37 9.66 17.01 -3.99
C ARG A 37 8.35 16.98 -3.20
N PHE A 38 7.46 16.04 -3.52
CA PHE A 38 6.05 16.08 -3.10
C PHE A 38 5.62 14.87 -2.25
N LYS A 39 6.55 13.98 -1.88
CA LYS A 39 6.29 12.79 -1.07
C LYS A 39 7.42 12.62 -0.07
N ALA A 40 7.12 12.11 1.12
CA ALA A 40 8.12 11.76 2.12
C ALA A 40 7.58 10.65 3.04
N LYS A 41 8.49 9.84 3.59
CA LYS A 41 8.19 9.01 4.76
C LYS A 41 8.48 9.80 6.03
N VAL A 42 7.74 9.52 7.09
CA VAL A 42 7.97 10.08 8.42
C VAL A 42 8.71 9.06 9.26
N SER A 43 9.79 9.46 9.92
CA SER A 43 10.57 8.58 10.77
C SER A 43 9.74 8.00 11.93
N LEU A 44 9.89 6.69 12.18
CA LEU A 44 9.28 6.03 13.34
C LEU A 44 9.84 6.59 14.67
N ASP A 45 11.09 7.04 14.70
CA ASP A 45 11.69 7.61 15.91
C ASP A 45 11.00 8.92 16.29
N TYR A 46 10.63 9.73 15.29
CA TYR A 46 9.82 10.92 15.52
C TYR A 46 8.42 10.57 15.99
N ILE A 47 7.77 9.54 15.41
CA ILE A 47 6.43 9.10 15.82
C ILE A 47 6.43 8.66 17.29
N ARG A 48 7.42 7.87 17.73
CA ARG A 48 7.53 7.43 19.13
C ARG A 48 7.70 8.59 20.13
N GLN A 49 8.33 9.70 19.71
CA GLN A 49 8.44 10.90 20.56
C GLN A 49 7.08 11.60 20.79
N LEU A 50 6.04 11.19 20.06
CA LEU A 50 4.69 11.73 20.19
C LEU A 50 3.79 10.91 21.11
N ASP A 51 4.25 9.77 21.66
CA ASP A 51 3.41 8.84 22.44
C ASP A 51 2.78 9.49 23.68
N ASP A 52 3.45 10.48 24.28
CA ASP A 52 2.93 11.23 25.44
C ASP A 52 1.90 12.31 25.06
N ARG A 53 1.67 12.56 23.76
CA ARG A 53 0.72 13.58 23.32
C ARG A 53 -0.70 13.01 23.33
N PRO A 54 -1.71 13.81 23.72
CA PRO A 54 -3.09 13.35 23.69
C PRO A 54 -3.55 13.12 22.24
N ASP A 55 -4.26 12.00 22.04
CA ASP A 55 -4.87 11.69 20.76
C ASP A 55 -5.87 12.74 20.29
N GLY A 56 -5.91 12.95 18.97
CA GLY A 56 -6.93 13.74 18.31
C GLY A 56 -8.31 13.07 18.28
N LYS A 57 -9.24 13.63 17.51
CA LYS A 57 -10.53 12.99 17.25
C LYS A 57 -10.40 12.07 16.03
N LEU A 58 -10.79 10.81 16.18
CA LEU A 58 -10.84 9.83 15.09
C LEU A 58 -12.23 9.86 14.42
N LEU A 59 -12.26 10.18 13.12
CA LEU A 59 -13.47 10.16 12.31
C LEU A 59 -13.35 9.05 11.26
N LEU A 60 -14.19 8.02 11.39
CA LEU A 60 -14.24 6.91 10.45
C LEU A 60 -15.28 7.18 9.35
N VAL A 61 -14.84 7.18 8.09
CA VAL A 61 -15.73 7.26 6.92
C VAL A 61 -16.03 5.85 6.41
N THR A 62 -17.32 5.49 6.41
CA THR A 62 -17.83 4.24 5.83
C THR A 62 -18.89 4.53 4.78
N ALA A 63 -19.33 3.48 4.07
CA ALA A 63 -20.37 3.57 3.06
C ALA A 63 -21.33 2.38 3.15
N ILE A 64 -22.45 2.47 2.45
CA ILE A 64 -23.34 1.32 2.19
C ILE A 64 -22.65 0.25 1.34
N SER A 65 -23.30 -0.90 1.18
CA SER A 65 -22.82 -1.94 0.26
C SER A 65 -22.55 -1.38 -1.14
N PRO A 66 -21.38 -1.68 -1.74
CA PRO A 66 -21.02 -1.12 -3.05
C PRO A 66 -22.01 -1.48 -4.15
N THR A 67 -22.25 -0.52 -5.04
CA THR A 67 -23.13 -0.64 -6.21
C THR A 67 -22.37 -0.22 -7.47
N PRO A 68 -22.82 -0.62 -8.67
CA PRO A 68 -22.20 -0.16 -9.93
C PRO A 68 -22.20 1.36 -10.13
N ALA A 69 -23.04 2.10 -9.42
CA ALA A 69 -23.09 3.57 -9.51
C ALA A 69 -21.89 4.25 -8.84
N GLY A 70 -21.25 3.59 -7.86
CA GLY A 70 -20.14 4.12 -7.09
C GLY A 70 -20.58 5.08 -5.97
N GLU A 71 -20.02 4.87 -4.78
CA GLU A 71 -20.46 5.59 -3.57
C GLU A 71 -19.58 6.81 -3.24
N GLY A 72 -18.45 6.98 -3.92
CA GLY A 72 -17.56 8.14 -3.70
C GLY A 72 -16.93 8.22 -2.31
N LYS A 73 -16.77 7.08 -1.60
CA LYS A 73 -16.24 7.04 -0.23
C LYS A 73 -14.93 7.82 -0.05
N THR A 74 -13.94 7.55 -0.91
CA THR A 74 -12.64 8.22 -0.84
C THR A 74 -12.74 9.72 -1.13
N THR A 75 -13.58 10.11 -2.11
CA THR A 75 -13.87 11.51 -2.42
C THR A 75 -14.44 12.23 -1.19
N MET A 76 -15.35 11.58 -0.47
CA MET A 76 -15.91 12.10 0.77
C MET A 76 -14.86 12.23 1.87
N THR A 77 -13.98 11.23 2.05
CA THR A 77 -12.89 11.30 3.03
C THR A 77 -11.97 12.50 2.80
N VAL A 78 -11.55 12.72 1.55
CA VAL A 78 -10.68 13.86 1.20
C VAL A 78 -11.44 15.18 1.36
N GLY A 79 -12.65 15.27 0.81
CA GLY A 79 -13.46 16.49 0.88
C GLY A 79 -13.84 16.91 2.30
N LEU A 80 -14.09 15.94 3.20
CA LEU A 80 -14.31 16.20 4.62
C LEU A 80 -13.06 16.78 5.28
N GLY A 81 -11.89 16.23 4.98
CA GLY A 81 -10.60 16.75 5.47
C GLY A 81 -10.33 18.19 5.00
N ASP A 82 -10.62 18.49 3.74
CA ASP A 82 -10.51 19.84 3.18
C ASP A 82 -11.47 20.81 3.88
N ALA A 83 -12.74 20.42 4.02
CA ALA A 83 -13.76 21.24 4.66
C ALA A 83 -13.42 21.55 6.14
N LEU A 84 -12.93 20.56 6.89
CA LEU A 84 -12.52 20.76 8.29
C LEU A 84 -11.33 21.72 8.40
N ASN A 85 -10.36 21.64 7.49
CA ASN A 85 -9.24 22.59 7.43
C ASN A 85 -9.71 24.00 7.06
N LEU A 86 -10.66 24.16 6.14
CA LEU A 86 -11.28 25.46 5.81
C LEU A 86 -12.00 26.08 7.02
N LEU A 87 -12.57 25.25 7.89
CA LEU A 87 -13.18 25.67 9.16
C LEU A 87 -12.16 25.90 10.30
N GLY A 88 -10.86 25.87 10.01
CA GLY A 88 -9.79 26.12 10.97
C GLY A 88 -9.45 24.94 11.89
N ARG A 89 -9.90 23.72 11.57
CA ARG A 89 -9.54 22.50 12.33
C ARG A 89 -8.31 21.84 11.70
N LYS A 90 -7.23 21.67 12.48
CA LYS A 90 -6.02 20.93 12.07
C LYS A 90 -6.37 19.46 11.82
N THR A 91 -6.51 19.07 10.54
CA THR A 91 -7.04 17.76 10.14
C THR A 91 -6.13 17.10 9.11
N VAL A 92 -5.91 15.80 9.25
CA VAL A 92 -5.20 14.94 8.30
C VAL A 92 -6.12 13.80 7.85
N VAL A 93 -5.94 13.32 6.62
CA VAL A 93 -6.65 12.16 6.10
C VAL A 93 -5.69 10.98 5.96
N CYS A 94 -6.16 9.78 6.31
CA CYS A 94 -5.41 8.54 6.15
C CYS A 94 -6.13 7.66 5.13
N LEU A 95 -5.43 7.24 4.08
CA LEU A 95 -5.96 6.43 2.98
C LEU A 95 -5.07 5.21 2.75
N ARG A 96 -5.59 4.23 2.02
CA ARG A 96 -4.82 3.05 1.60
C ARG A 96 -4.15 3.33 0.26
N GLU A 97 -2.92 2.86 0.10
CA GLU A 97 -2.26 2.77 -1.21
C GLU A 97 -3.03 1.79 -2.11
N PRO A 98 -3.30 2.15 -3.38
CA PRO A 98 -3.88 1.21 -4.32
C PRO A 98 -2.86 0.20 -4.86
N ALA A 99 -3.34 -1.01 -5.14
CA ALA A 99 -2.56 -2.00 -5.87
C ALA A 99 -2.26 -1.54 -7.29
N LEU A 100 -1.05 -1.82 -7.76
CA LEU A 100 -0.57 -1.47 -9.11
C LEU A 100 -1.29 -2.29 -10.18
N GLY A 101 -1.50 -3.59 -9.95
CA GLY A 101 -2.14 -4.48 -10.93
C GLY A 101 -3.47 -3.96 -11.49
N PRO A 102 -4.45 -3.56 -10.64
CA PRO A 102 -5.73 -2.99 -11.04
C PRO A 102 -5.66 -1.72 -11.91
N VAL A 103 -4.60 -0.92 -11.78
CA VAL A 103 -4.41 0.32 -12.56
C VAL A 103 -4.26 0.03 -14.04
N PHE A 104 -3.62 -1.08 -14.39
CA PHE A 104 -3.49 -1.56 -15.78
C PHE A 104 -4.67 -2.45 -16.23
N GLY A 105 -5.69 -2.60 -15.38
CA GLY A 105 -6.92 -3.33 -15.67
C GLY A 105 -8.11 -2.39 -15.89
N MET A 106 -9.14 -2.55 -15.06
CA MET A 106 -10.38 -1.76 -15.16
C MET A 106 -10.51 -0.64 -14.12
N LYS A 107 -9.65 -0.58 -13.09
CA LYS A 107 -9.78 0.40 -11.99
C LYS A 107 -8.72 1.49 -12.13
N GLY A 108 -9.12 2.64 -12.69
CA GLY A 108 -8.31 3.86 -12.64
C GLY A 108 -8.53 4.65 -11.35
N GLY A 109 -7.44 5.09 -10.71
CA GLY A 109 -7.38 6.17 -9.72
C GLY A 109 -8.10 5.93 -8.38
N ALA A 110 -7.34 5.61 -7.33
CA ALA A 110 -7.92 5.29 -6.01
C ALA A 110 -7.88 6.42 -4.97
N ALA A 111 -7.37 7.59 -5.33
CA ALA A 111 -7.07 8.69 -4.39
C ALA A 111 -8.10 9.83 -4.40
N GLY A 112 -9.39 9.51 -4.52
CA GLY A 112 -10.49 10.49 -4.57
C GLY A 112 -10.98 10.80 -5.98
N GLY A 113 -11.65 11.92 -6.16
CA GLY A 113 -12.20 12.32 -7.47
C GLY A 113 -12.68 13.78 -7.50
N GLY A 114 -12.77 14.35 -8.71
CA GLY A 114 -13.09 15.76 -8.89
C GLY A 114 -12.04 16.66 -8.24
N TYR A 115 -12.48 17.63 -7.43
CA TYR A 115 -11.59 18.54 -6.70
C TYR A 115 -11.17 18.04 -5.31
N ALA A 116 -11.66 16.87 -4.89
CA ALA A 116 -11.29 16.23 -3.63
C ALA A 116 -10.41 15.01 -3.93
N GLN A 117 -9.11 15.27 -4.10
CA GLN A 117 -8.11 14.27 -4.48
C GLN A 117 -6.84 14.40 -3.64
N VAL A 118 -6.13 13.27 -3.47
CA VAL A 118 -4.74 13.28 -3.01
C VAL A 118 -3.81 13.21 -4.23
N VAL A 119 -2.76 14.04 -4.22
CA VAL A 119 -1.78 14.18 -5.29
C VAL A 119 -0.36 14.01 -4.74
N PRO A 120 0.62 13.53 -5.54
CA PRO A 120 0.57 13.24 -6.99
C PRO A 120 -0.11 11.90 -7.33
N MET A 121 -1.16 11.95 -8.17
CA MET A 121 -2.00 10.79 -8.49
C MET A 121 -1.24 9.69 -9.26
N GLU A 122 -0.34 10.08 -10.16
CA GLU A 122 0.45 9.15 -10.98
C GLU A 122 1.37 8.30 -10.10
N ASP A 123 2.09 8.93 -9.16
CA ASP A 123 2.97 8.22 -8.24
C ASP A 123 2.18 7.27 -7.34
N ILE A 124 1.04 7.73 -6.80
CA ILE A 124 0.19 6.92 -5.89
C ILE A 124 -0.34 5.65 -6.58
N ASN A 125 -0.64 5.72 -7.87
CA ASN A 125 -1.16 4.58 -8.63
C ASN A 125 -0.06 3.65 -9.17
N LEU A 126 1.22 4.02 -9.03
CA LEU A 126 2.35 3.24 -9.55
C LEU A 126 3.20 2.73 -8.39
N HIS A 127 4.49 3.06 -8.37
CA HIS A 127 5.43 2.56 -7.37
C HIS A 127 5.37 3.33 -6.04
N PHE A 128 4.69 4.47 -6.01
CA PHE A 128 4.58 5.38 -4.88
C PHE A 128 5.88 5.58 -4.10
N THR A 129 6.03 4.91 -2.95
CA THR A 129 7.28 4.93 -2.14
C THR A 129 7.95 3.56 -2.01
N GLY A 130 7.44 2.54 -2.72
CA GLY A 130 8.02 1.19 -2.79
C GLY A 130 7.47 0.20 -1.76
N ASP A 131 6.41 0.55 -1.03
CA ASP A 131 5.90 -0.27 0.08
C ASP A 131 5.42 -1.64 -0.39
N PHE A 132 4.66 -1.69 -1.48
CA PHE A 132 4.18 -2.97 -2.02
C PHE A 132 5.33 -3.81 -2.59
N SER A 133 6.37 -3.19 -3.15
CA SER A 133 7.57 -3.90 -3.57
C SER A 133 8.31 -4.55 -2.39
N ALA A 134 8.42 -3.83 -1.26
CA ALA A 134 9.04 -4.36 -0.04
C ALA A 134 8.23 -5.53 0.54
N ILE A 135 6.90 -5.40 0.59
CA ILE A 135 5.99 -6.46 1.06
C ILE A 135 6.07 -7.69 0.16
N ALA A 136 6.07 -7.49 -1.16
CA ALA A 136 6.21 -8.57 -2.13
C ALA A 136 7.54 -9.33 -1.93
N LEU A 137 8.64 -8.59 -1.77
CA LEU A 137 9.96 -9.16 -1.54
C LEU A 137 10.00 -9.96 -0.23
N ALA A 138 9.45 -9.43 0.86
CA ALA A 138 9.40 -10.13 2.14
C ALA A 138 8.59 -11.44 2.07
N ASN A 139 7.40 -11.41 1.45
CA ASN A 139 6.58 -12.61 1.25
C ASN A 139 7.30 -13.65 0.38
N ASN A 140 7.88 -13.22 -0.74
CA ASN A 140 8.53 -14.13 -1.68
C ASN A 140 9.86 -14.67 -1.13
N LEU A 141 10.56 -13.92 -0.29
CA LEU A 141 11.71 -14.41 0.45
C LEU A 141 11.31 -15.54 1.39
N LEU A 142 10.21 -15.40 2.14
CA LEU A 142 9.69 -16.49 2.99
C LEU A 142 9.38 -17.75 2.16
N ALA A 143 8.68 -17.61 1.03
CA ALA A 143 8.40 -18.73 0.14
C ALA A 143 9.68 -19.40 -0.39
N ALA A 144 10.69 -18.60 -0.76
CA ALA A 144 11.99 -19.10 -1.21
C ALA A 144 12.74 -19.83 -0.08
N LEU A 145 12.72 -19.33 1.15
CA LEU A 145 13.34 -19.96 2.31
C LEU A 145 12.68 -21.31 2.65
N VAL A 146 11.36 -21.43 2.50
CA VAL A 146 10.64 -22.69 2.67
C VAL A 146 11.12 -23.72 1.65
N ASP A 147 11.13 -23.38 0.36
CA ASP A 147 11.58 -24.29 -0.69
C ASP A 147 13.07 -24.65 -0.53
N ASN A 148 13.91 -23.68 -0.15
CA ASN A 148 15.33 -23.89 0.14
C ASN A 148 15.55 -24.86 1.32
N HIS A 149 14.77 -24.71 2.39
CA HIS A 149 14.84 -25.60 3.55
C HIS A 149 14.46 -27.05 3.17
N ILE A 150 13.44 -27.21 2.33
CA ILE A 150 13.03 -28.52 1.81
C ILE A 150 14.13 -29.12 0.94
N HIS A 151 14.74 -28.31 0.06
CA HIS A 151 15.85 -28.73 -0.79
C HIS A 151 17.06 -29.22 0.03
N HIS A 152 17.43 -28.50 1.10
CA HIS A 152 18.59 -28.81 1.95
C HIS A 152 18.31 -29.80 3.09
N GLY A 153 17.39 -30.73 2.87
CA GLY A 153 17.19 -31.90 3.73
C GLY A 153 15.95 -31.84 4.62
N ASN A 154 15.09 -30.83 4.47
CA ASN A 154 13.76 -30.77 5.05
C ASN A 154 13.68 -31.19 6.53
N LYS A 155 14.59 -30.71 7.37
CA LYS A 155 14.71 -31.15 8.77
C LYS A 155 13.47 -30.90 9.62
N LEU A 156 12.60 -29.98 9.18
CA LEU A 156 11.33 -29.64 9.84
C LEU A 156 10.17 -30.56 9.39
N GLY A 157 10.40 -31.44 8.41
CA GLY A 157 9.40 -32.40 7.95
C GLY A 157 8.22 -31.77 7.21
N PHE A 158 8.44 -30.70 6.43
CA PHE A 158 7.37 -30.11 5.63
C PHE A 158 6.83 -31.11 4.61
N ASP A 159 5.51 -31.26 4.58
CA ASP A 159 4.81 -31.91 3.49
C ASP A 159 4.58 -30.89 2.38
N VAL A 160 5.22 -31.08 1.22
CA VAL A 160 5.15 -30.16 0.06
C VAL A 160 3.73 -29.91 -0.44
N ARG A 161 2.78 -30.80 -0.12
CA ARG A 161 1.36 -30.70 -0.50
C ARG A 161 0.56 -29.80 0.44
N ARG A 162 1.13 -29.41 1.59
CA ARG A 162 0.47 -28.68 2.67
C ARG A 162 1.09 -27.31 2.94
N ILE A 163 1.97 -26.84 2.06
CA ILE A 163 2.54 -25.50 2.16
C ILE A 163 1.45 -24.48 1.82
N ALA A 164 1.04 -23.70 2.82
CA ALA A 164 -0.01 -22.69 2.66
C ALA A 164 0.52 -21.35 2.12
N VAL A 165 1.80 -21.04 2.37
CA VAL A 165 2.44 -19.82 1.85
C VAL A 165 2.54 -19.91 0.33
N ARG A 166 1.84 -18.99 -0.33
CA ARG A 166 1.89 -18.75 -1.77
C ARG A 166 2.84 -17.58 -2.05
N ARG A 167 3.28 -17.47 -3.30
CA ARG A 167 4.06 -16.31 -3.77
C ARG A 167 3.11 -15.15 -4.08
N VAL A 168 3.65 -13.96 -4.26
CA VAL A 168 2.85 -12.78 -4.60
C VAL A 168 3.47 -11.95 -5.70
N LEU A 169 2.61 -11.30 -6.49
CA LEU A 169 2.98 -10.37 -7.55
C LEU A 169 1.91 -9.26 -7.64
N ASP A 170 2.31 -8.00 -7.71
CA ASP A 170 1.36 -6.88 -7.82
C ASP A 170 0.95 -6.61 -9.27
N VAL A 171 0.46 -7.66 -9.94
CA VAL A 171 -0.01 -7.62 -11.32
C VAL A 171 -1.27 -8.47 -11.41
N ASN A 172 -2.20 -8.07 -12.27
CA ASN A 172 -3.40 -8.86 -12.56
C ASN A 172 -3.09 -10.02 -13.51
N ASP A 173 -2.35 -11.02 -13.04
CA ASP A 173 -1.98 -12.20 -13.83
C ASP A 173 -2.78 -13.44 -13.41
N ARG A 174 -3.76 -13.81 -14.24
CA ARG A 174 -4.59 -15.00 -13.98
C ARG A 174 -3.85 -16.32 -14.22
N ALA A 175 -2.78 -16.32 -15.02
CA ALA A 175 -2.06 -17.54 -15.40
C ALA A 175 -1.25 -18.10 -14.22
N LEU A 176 -0.95 -17.28 -13.23
CA LEU A 176 -0.16 -17.66 -12.05
C LEU A 176 -1.01 -18.16 -10.87
N ARG A 177 -2.34 -18.28 -11.00
CA ARG A 177 -3.23 -18.73 -9.91
C ARG A 177 -2.89 -20.13 -9.42
N GLU A 178 -2.50 -21.01 -10.34
CA GLU A 178 -2.06 -22.38 -10.09
C GLU A 178 -0.84 -22.67 -10.95
N THR A 179 0.26 -23.06 -10.31
CA THR A 179 1.53 -23.34 -10.98
C THR A 179 2.17 -24.60 -10.42
N MET A 180 3.17 -25.11 -11.15
CA MET A 180 4.08 -26.15 -10.66
C MET A 180 5.46 -25.55 -10.49
N ALA A 181 5.99 -25.58 -9.27
CA ALA A 181 7.33 -25.12 -8.92
C ALA A 181 8.30 -26.30 -8.79
N GLY A 182 9.62 -26.03 -8.83
CA GLY A 182 10.65 -27.04 -8.55
C GLY A 182 10.85 -28.10 -9.64
N LEU A 183 10.59 -27.75 -10.91
CA LEU A 183 10.80 -28.63 -12.06
C LEU A 183 12.25 -28.55 -12.59
N GLY A 184 12.64 -29.52 -13.42
CA GLY A 184 13.95 -29.51 -14.11
C GLY A 184 15.05 -30.33 -13.44
N GLY A 185 14.69 -31.27 -12.57
CA GLY A 185 15.62 -32.24 -11.98
C GLY A 185 16.09 -31.86 -10.57
N ALA A 186 16.94 -32.72 -9.99
CA ALA A 186 17.28 -32.67 -8.56
C ALA A 186 17.94 -31.36 -8.10
N ALA A 187 18.63 -30.65 -8.99
CA ALA A 187 19.28 -29.38 -8.68
C ALA A 187 18.28 -28.22 -8.47
N ASN A 188 17.03 -28.35 -8.93
CA ASN A 188 16.05 -27.25 -8.95
C ASN A 188 14.98 -27.36 -7.86
N GLY A 189 15.14 -28.28 -6.90
CA GLY A 189 14.20 -28.50 -5.81
C GLY A 189 13.29 -29.71 -6.03
N TYR A 190 12.20 -29.75 -5.27
CA TYR A 190 11.22 -30.82 -5.30
C TYR A 190 9.91 -30.31 -5.92
N PRO A 191 9.36 -30.99 -6.94
CA PRO A 191 8.13 -30.55 -7.58
C PRO A 191 6.97 -30.42 -6.61
N ARG A 192 6.27 -29.27 -6.65
CA ARG A 192 5.03 -29.05 -5.88
C ARG A 192 4.07 -28.11 -6.59
N GLN A 193 2.79 -28.24 -6.24
CA GLN A 193 1.79 -27.24 -6.59
C GLN A 193 2.07 -25.94 -5.81
N ASP A 194 1.89 -24.83 -6.50
CA ASP A 194 2.06 -23.49 -5.95
C ASP A 194 1.09 -22.52 -6.62
N GLY A 195 1.16 -21.25 -6.26
CA GLY A 195 0.43 -20.19 -6.95
C GLY A 195 0.86 -18.82 -6.50
N PHE A 196 0.34 -17.81 -7.18
CA PHE A 196 0.54 -16.42 -6.86
C PHE A 196 -0.78 -15.75 -6.51
N ASP A 197 -0.71 -14.88 -5.50
CA ASP A 197 -1.78 -13.95 -5.16
C ASP A 197 -1.33 -12.51 -5.43
N ILE A 198 -2.28 -11.58 -5.49
CA ILE A 198 -1.93 -10.16 -5.56
C ILE A 198 -1.30 -9.71 -4.24
N VAL A 199 -0.30 -8.82 -4.27
CA VAL A 199 0.47 -8.43 -3.08
C VAL A 199 -0.40 -7.97 -1.91
N VAL A 200 -1.48 -7.23 -2.19
CA VAL A 200 -2.42 -6.76 -1.16
C VAL A 200 -3.21 -7.88 -0.46
N ALA A 201 -3.18 -9.11 -0.99
CA ALA A 201 -3.77 -10.29 -0.37
C ALA A 201 -2.79 -11.07 0.52
N SER A 202 -1.51 -10.69 0.54
CA SER A 202 -0.50 -11.32 1.40
C SER A 202 -0.84 -11.14 2.88
N GLU A 203 -0.58 -12.16 3.70
CA GLU A 203 -0.63 -12.02 5.16
C GLU A 203 0.42 -11.01 5.65
N VAL A 204 1.55 -10.85 4.95
CA VAL A 204 2.56 -9.81 5.26
C VAL A 204 1.94 -8.42 5.15
N MET A 205 1.02 -8.17 4.21
CA MET A 205 0.28 -6.91 4.12
C MET A 205 -0.61 -6.71 5.35
N ALA A 206 -1.33 -7.75 5.78
CA ALA A 206 -2.17 -7.66 6.97
C ALA A 206 -1.35 -7.38 8.23
N ILE A 207 -0.22 -8.07 8.41
CA ILE A 207 0.73 -7.84 9.51
C ILE A 207 1.26 -6.40 9.45
N PHE A 208 1.68 -5.93 8.27
CA PHE A 208 2.15 -4.56 8.08
C PHE A 208 1.11 -3.51 8.50
N CYS A 209 -0.17 -3.71 8.16
CA CYS A 209 -1.24 -2.78 8.52
C CYS A 209 -1.66 -2.82 10.00
N LEU A 210 -1.31 -3.89 10.73
CA LEU A 210 -1.71 -4.09 12.13
C LEU A 210 -0.54 -3.98 13.13
N ALA A 211 0.70 -3.93 12.64
CA ALA A 211 1.88 -3.78 13.48
C ALA A 211 1.90 -2.43 14.19
N THR A 212 2.28 -2.44 15.47
CA THR A 212 2.49 -1.23 16.29
C THR A 212 3.94 -0.75 16.27
N SER A 213 4.87 -1.64 15.95
CA SER A 213 6.32 -1.43 15.97
C SER A 213 7.03 -2.46 15.08
N LEU A 214 8.33 -2.26 14.88
CA LEU A 214 9.21 -3.23 14.21
C LEU A 214 9.71 -4.35 15.16
N ALA A 215 9.77 -4.04 16.46
CA ALA A 215 10.25 -4.94 17.52
C ALA A 215 9.10 -5.67 18.20
#